data_AF-A0A3A0UQB2-F1
#
_entry.id   AF-A0A3A0UQB2-F1
#
_cell.length_a   1.000
_cell.length_b   1.000
_cell.length_c   1.000
_cell.angle_alpha   90.00
_cell.angle_beta   90.00
_cell.angle_gamma   90.00
#
_symmetry.space_group_name_H-M   'P 1'
#
loop_
_entity.id
_entity.type
_entity.pdbx_description
1 polymer ?
#
loop_
_entity_poly.entity_id
_entity_poly.type
_entity_poly.pdbx_seq_one_letter_code
_entity_poly.pdbx_strand_id
1 'polypeptide(L)'
;IVGIGVATSYVYAKVKEKRSYKSFLEEIIIRATKMKSSFLNVENAQQALEKVKDETKALYEGTDYYFNHNVQTTTVQESTVYIVNDNKDRQQPVVLYIHGGAWFQNPLKYHFDFIDSLAGELGAKVIMPIYPKVPHATYKETFTLLETLYTQLLKQVENPHQLTIMGDSAG
;
A
#
# COMPACT_ATOMS: atom_id res chain seq x y z
N ILE A 1 -27.78 -24.38 6.77
CA ILE A 1 -27.80 -24.02 5.33
C ILE A 1 -26.63 -23.13 4.95
N VAL A 2 -26.32 -22.05 5.68
CA VAL A 2 -25.18 -21.14 5.40
C VAL A 2 -23.80 -21.85 5.39
N GLY A 3 -23.54 -22.79 6.31
CA GLY A 3 -22.25 -23.49 6.40
C GLY A 3 -21.91 -24.42 5.23
N ILE A 4 -22.92 -25.00 4.57
CA ILE A 4 -22.71 -25.91 3.42
C ILE A 4 -22.23 -25.11 2.19
N GLY A 5 -22.73 -23.89 2.02
CA GLY A 5 -22.30 -23.00 0.94
C GLY A 5 -20.83 -22.61 1.04
N VAL A 6 -20.38 -22.23 2.25
CA VAL A 6 -18.98 -21.82 2.51
C VAL A 6 -18.00 -22.98 2.30
N ALA A 7 -18.32 -24.18 2.78
CA ALA A 7 -17.47 -25.35 2.57
C ALA A 7 -17.37 -25.71 1.07
N THR A 8 -18.49 -25.65 0.35
CA THR A 8 -18.55 -25.91 -1.09
C THR A 8 -17.74 -24.88 -1.88
N SER A 9 -17.86 -23.58 -1.58
CA SER A 9 -17.06 -22.54 -2.24
C SER A 9 -15.57 -22.63 -1.91
N TYR A 10 -15.21 -23.06 -0.69
CA TYR A 10 -13.82 -23.31 -0.31
C TYR A 10 -13.21 -24.45 -1.14
N VAL A 11 -13.89 -25.60 -1.20
CA VAL A 11 -13.45 -26.75 -2.00
C VAL A 11 -13.35 -26.36 -3.47
N TYR A 12 -14.32 -25.62 -3.99
CA TYR A 12 -14.31 -25.12 -5.36
C TYR A 12 -13.08 -24.26 -5.65
N ALA A 13 -12.80 -23.26 -4.80
CA ALA A 13 -11.66 -22.36 -4.98
C ALA A 13 -10.31 -23.11 -4.91
N LYS A 14 -10.18 -24.06 -3.97
CA LYS A 14 -8.92 -24.81 -3.76
C LYS A 14 -8.69 -25.90 -4.79
N VAL A 15 -9.72 -26.68 -5.13
CA VAL A 15 -9.56 -27.89 -5.96
C VAL A 15 -9.73 -27.57 -7.44
N LYS A 16 -10.75 -26.77 -7.79
CA LYS A 16 -11.06 -26.47 -9.20
C LYS A 16 -10.25 -25.27 -9.69
N GLU A 17 -10.29 -24.15 -8.98
CA GLU A 17 -9.58 -22.94 -9.39
C GLU A 17 -8.11 -22.91 -8.96
N LYS A 18 -7.69 -23.84 -8.08
CA LYS A 18 -6.31 -23.99 -7.60
C LYS A 18 -5.72 -22.68 -7.06
N ARG A 19 -6.54 -21.87 -6.36
CA ARG A 19 -6.11 -20.58 -5.82
C ARG A 19 -6.49 -20.40 -4.35
N SER A 20 -6.00 -19.30 -3.78
CA SER A 20 -6.32 -18.91 -2.40
C SER A 20 -7.81 -18.62 -2.23
N TYR A 21 -8.42 -19.15 -1.18
CA TYR A 21 -9.82 -18.86 -0.85
C TYR A 21 -10.03 -17.38 -0.51
N LYS A 22 -9.04 -16.72 0.11
CA LYS A 22 -9.08 -15.28 0.37
C LYS A 22 -9.19 -14.50 -0.95
N SER A 23 -8.33 -14.82 -1.93
CA SER A 23 -8.38 -14.19 -3.27
C SER A 23 -9.71 -14.44 -3.98
N PHE A 24 -10.28 -15.66 -3.85
CA PHE A 24 -11.59 -15.98 -4.40
C PHE A 24 -12.70 -15.09 -3.81
N LEU A 25 -12.73 -14.92 -2.49
CA LEU A 25 -13.71 -14.06 -1.82
C LEU A 25 -13.52 -12.58 -2.18
N GLU A 26 -12.29 -12.09 -2.20
CA GLU A 26 -11.99 -10.71 -2.60
C GLU A 26 -12.48 -10.41 -4.01
N GLU A 27 -12.29 -11.32 -4.96
CA GLU A 27 -12.80 -11.14 -6.32
C GLU A 27 -14.33 -11.00 -6.34
N ILE A 28 -15.04 -11.83 -5.58
CA ILE A 28 -16.50 -11.75 -5.47
C ILE A 28 -16.91 -10.39 -4.89
N ILE A 29 -16.24 -9.94 -3.83
CA ILE A 29 -16.50 -8.64 -3.19
C ILE A 29 -16.26 -7.50 -4.19
N ILE A 30 -15.13 -7.50 -4.91
CA ILE A 30 -14.82 -6.49 -5.93
C ILE A 30 -15.91 -6.43 -7.00
N ARG A 31 -16.36 -7.60 -7.50
CA ARG A 31 -17.43 -7.68 -8.51
C ARG A 31 -18.77 -7.20 -7.97
N ALA A 32 -19.14 -7.59 -6.75
CA ALA A 32 -20.42 -7.25 -6.14
C ALA A 32 -20.53 -5.78 -5.75
N THR A 33 -19.46 -5.20 -5.19
CA THR A 33 -19.42 -3.80 -4.74
C THR A 33 -19.22 -2.81 -5.88
N LYS A 34 -18.88 -3.29 -7.09
CA LYS A 34 -18.48 -2.47 -8.23
C LYS A 34 -17.37 -1.47 -7.85
N MET A 35 -16.46 -1.85 -6.97
CA MET A 35 -15.37 -0.99 -6.46
C MET A 35 -14.53 -0.35 -7.59
N LYS A 36 -14.47 -0.99 -8.76
CA LYS A 36 -13.76 -0.49 -9.94
C LYS A 36 -14.59 0.46 -10.82
N SER A 37 -15.82 0.82 -10.42
CA SER A 37 -16.71 1.70 -11.20
C SER A 37 -16.10 3.07 -11.44
N SER A 38 -15.31 3.57 -10.48
CA SER A 38 -14.55 4.82 -10.58
C SER A 38 -13.60 4.87 -11.78
N PHE A 39 -13.24 3.73 -12.36
CA PHE A 39 -12.30 3.62 -13.48
C PHE A 39 -12.97 3.25 -14.81
N LEU A 40 -14.30 3.17 -14.87
CA LEU A 40 -15.02 2.74 -16.07
C LEU A 40 -15.14 3.85 -17.13
N ASN A 41 -15.17 5.10 -16.70
CA ASN A 41 -15.25 6.26 -17.60
C ASN A 41 -14.67 7.52 -16.92
N VAL A 42 -14.48 8.56 -17.73
CA VAL A 42 -13.86 9.82 -17.28
C VAL A 42 -14.68 10.52 -16.20
N GLU A 43 -16.00 10.53 -16.31
CA GLU A 43 -16.89 11.19 -15.35
C GLU A 43 -16.79 10.57 -13.95
N ASN A 44 -16.83 9.24 -13.87
CA ASN A 44 -16.67 8.50 -12.62
C ASN A 44 -15.28 8.73 -12.00
N ALA A 45 -14.23 8.81 -12.83
CA ALA A 45 -12.88 9.08 -12.36
C ALA A 45 -12.76 10.50 -11.79
N GLN A 46 -13.34 11.49 -12.47
CA GLN A 46 -13.41 12.87 -11.99
C GLN A 46 -14.20 12.98 -10.68
N GLN A 47 -15.34 12.30 -10.56
CA GLN A 47 -16.11 12.25 -9.32
C GLN A 47 -15.33 11.60 -8.18
N ALA A 48 -14.57 10.53 -8.44
CA ALA A 48 -13.75 9.88 -7.44
C ALA A 48 -12.58 10.77 -6.99
N LEU A 49 -11.96 11.49 -7.93
CA LEU A 49 -10.91 12.47 -7.66
C LEU A 49 -11.41 13.61 -6.78
N GLU A 50 -12.53 14.25 -7.16
CA GLU A 50 -13.09 15.39 -6.42
C GLU A 50 -13.52 15.00 -5.01
N LYS A 51 -13.96 13.76 -4.77
CA LYS A 51 -14.33 13.28 -3.42
C LYS A 51 -13.16 13.25 -2.42
N VAL A 52 -11.94 13.02 -2.89
CA VAL A 52 -10.77 12.86 -2.00
C VAL A 52 -9.79 14.02 -2.10
N LYS A 53 -9.98 14.92 -3.07
CA LYS A 53 -9.08 16.04 -3.36
C LYS A 53 -8.77 16.90 -2.13
N ASP A 54 -9.76 17.23 -1.31
CA ASP A 54 -9.50 18.06 -0.13
C ASP A 54 -8.69 17.30 0.93
N GLU A 55 -8.96 16.00 1.11
CA GLU A 55 -8.22 15.12 2.03
C GLU A 55 -6.76 14.92 1.58
N THR A 56 -6.51 14.85 0.28
CA THR A 56 -5.17 14.60 -0.27
C THR A 56 -4.36 15.86 -0.55
N LYS A 57 -4.86 17.04 -0.15
CA LYS A 57 -4.20 18.33 -0.38
C LYS A 57 -3.09 18.61 0.62
N ALA A 58 -3.32 18.26 1.88
CA ALA A 58 -2.40 18.52 2.98
C ALA A 58 -1.51 17.29 3.23
N LEU A 59 -0.51 17.48 4.09
CA LEU A 59 0.29 16.38 4.62
C LEU A 59 -0.62 15.36 5.31
N TYR A 60 -0.40 14.07 5.04
CA TYR A 60 -1.19 13.02 5.66
C TYR A 60 -0.99 13.00 7.18
N GLU A 61 -2.07 13.24 7.92
CA GLU A 61 -2.04 13.48 9.37
C GLU A 61 -1.80 12.21 10.19
N GLY A 62 -2.13 11.04 9.65
CA GLY A 62 -1.96 9.78 10.36
C GLY A 62 -3.03 8.74 10.02
N THR A 63 -2.90 7.57 10.62
CA THR A 63 -3.87 6.48 10.53
C THR A 63 -4.29 6.07 11.94
N ASP A 64 -5.52 5.57 12.08
CA ASP A 64 -6.03 4.92 13.28
C ASP A 64 -5.66 3.42 13.36
N TYR A 65 -4.91 2.91 12.37
CA TYR A 65 -4.41 1.54 12.37
C TYR A 65 -3.45 1.29 13.54
N TYR A 66 -3.70 0.20 14.26
CA TYR A 66 -2.83 -0.27 15.34
C TYR A 66 -1.77 -1.20 14.78
N PHE A 67 -0.50 -0.77 14.83
CA PHE A 67 0.64 -1.56 14.38
C PHE A 67 1.05 -2.57 15.45
N ASN A 68 1.33 -3.80 15.01
CA ASN A 68 1.90 -4.84 15.86
C ASN A 68 3.41 -4.67 16.02
N HIS A 69 4.08 -4.03 15.05
CA HIS A 69 5.50 -3.70 15.09
C HIS A 69 5.72 -2.22 15.43
N ASN A 70 6.95 -1.87 15.83
CA ASN A 70 7.29 -0.47 16.07
C ASN A 70 7.11 0.34 14.79
N VAL A 71 6.41 1.46 14.93
CA VAL A 71 6.16 2.40 13.84
C VAL A 71 6.63 3.78 14.27
N GLN A 72 7.26 4.48 13.35
CA GLN A 72 7.55 5.90 13.47
C GLN A 72 7.21 6.58 12.14
N THR A 73 6.88 7.86 12.19
CA THR A 73 6.71 8.69 11.01
C THR A 73 7.82 9.73 10.94
N THR A 74 8.23 10.08 9.73
CA THR A 74 9.11 11.20 9.44
C THR A 74 8.59 11.96 8.22
N THR A 75 9.17 13.11 7.91
CA THR A 75 8.81 13.90 6.74
C THR A 75 9.99 14.01 5.79
N VAL A 76 9.76 13.66 4.51
CA VAL A 76 10.74 13.83 3.43
C VAL A 76 10.04 14.56 2.30
N GLN A 77 10.59 15.70 1.84
CA GLN A 77 10.00 16.54 0.78
C GLN A 77 8.49 16.75 0.95
N GLU A 78 8.10 17.23 2.13
CA GLU A 78 6.70 17.53 2.48
C GLU A 78 5.76 16.32 2.35
N SER A 79 6.29 15.10 2.45
CA SER A 79 5.53 13.86 2.44
C SER A 79 5.76 13.07 3.72
N THR A 80 4.68 12.60 4.34
CA THR A 80 4.73 11.71 5.51
C THR A 80 5.31 10.38 5.05
N VAL A 81 6.29 9.85 5.78
CA VAL A 81 6.91 8.55 5.50
C VAL A 81 6.76 7.68 6.73
N TYR A 82 6.04 6.56 6.57
CA TYR A 82 5.94 5.53 7.58
C TYR A 82 7.18 4.64 7.54
N ILE A 83 7.73 4.37 8.72
CA ILE A 83 8.85 3.46 8.93
C ILE A 83 8.41 2.42 9.95
N VAL A 84 8.26 1.18 9.50
CA VAL A 84 7.76 0.05 10.31
C VAL A 84 8.90 -0.95 10.52
N ASN A 85 9.03 -1.48 11.73
CA ASN A 85 9.98 -2.52 12.10
C ASN A 85 11.46 -2.13 11.89
N ASP A 86 11.84 -0.89 12.23
CA ASP A 86 13.24 -0.45 12.14
C ASP A 86 14.04 -0.93 13.36
N ASN A 87 14.76 -2.04 13.18
CA ASN A 87 15.55 -2.68 14.24
C ASN A 87 16.94 -2.05 14.41
N LYS A 88 17.25 -0.98 13.66
CA LYS A 88 18.55 -0.30 13.66
C LYS A 88 19.74 -1.21 13.31
N ASP A 89 19.46 -2.31 12.62
CA ASP A 89 20.46 -3.22 12.08
C ASP A 89 20.70 -2.89 10.60
N ARG A 90 21.98 -2.68 10.24
CA ARG A 90 22.39 -2.36 8.87
C ARG A 90 22.28 -3.55 7.92
N GLN A 91 22.21 -4.77 8.45
CA GLN A 91 22.02 -6.02 7.69
C GLN A 91 20.54 -6.41 7.55
N GLN A 92 19.63 -5.65 8.16
CA GLN A 92 18.20 -5.89 8.05
C GLN A 92 17.72 -5.75 6.58
N PRO A 93 16.84 -6.64 6.09
CA PRO A 93 16.15 -6.43 4.83
C PRO A 93 15.32 -5.14 4.87
N VAL A 94 15.29 -4.39 3.77
CA VAL A 94 14.56 -3.13 3.66
C VAL A 94 13.59 -3.21 2.49
N VAL A 95 12.35 -2.79 2.71
CA VAL A 95 11.34 -2.69 1.64
C VAL A 95 10.92 -1.23 1.50
N LEU A 96 11.13 -0.63 0.32
CA LEU A 96 10.46 0.60 -0.08
C LEU A 96 9.12 0.21 -0.73
N TYR A 97 8.02 0.42 0.00
CA TYR A 97 6.67 0.05 -0.41
C TYR A 97 5.90 1.25 -0.97
N ILE A 98 5.43 1.14 -2.21
CA ILE A 98 4.65 2.16 -2.91
C ILE A 98 3.18 1.72 -2.93
N HIS A 99 2.35 2.37 -2.11
CA HIS A 99 0.96 1.96 -1.94
C HIS A 99 0.10 2.26 -3.17
N GLY A 100 -0.94 1.44 -3.39
CA GLY A 100 -1.97 1.68 -4.40
C GLY A 100 -2.89 2.86 -4.07
N GLY A 101 -3.74 3.24 -5.03
CA GLY A 101 -4.64 4.39 -4.88
C GLY A 101 -4.77 5.26 -6.13
N ALA A 102 -4.35 4.74 -7.29
CA ALA A 102 -4.44 5.40 -8.59
C ALA A 102 -3.82 6.83 -8.60
N TRP A 103 -2.81 7.04 -7.77
CA TRP A 103 -2.09 8.32 -7.59
C TRP A 103 -2.89 9.49 -7.00
N PHE A 104 -4.17 9.28 -6.65
CA PHE A 104 -5.03 10.33 -6.10
C PHE A 104 -5.62 10.02 -4.72
N GLN A 105 -5.50 8.77 -4.23
CA GLN A 105 -6.02 8.37 -2.92
C GLN A 105 -4.91 8.20 -1.90
N ASN A 106 -5.18 8.57 -0.65
CA ASN A 106 -4.38 8.18 0.51
C ASN A 106 -4.43 6.65 0.71
N PRO A 107 -3.45 6.06 1.41
CA PRO A 107 -3.49 4.63 1.69
C PRO A 107 -4.68 4.27 2.57
N LEU A 108 -5.34 3.18 2.20
CA LEU A 108 -6.40 2.56 2.97
C LEU A 108 -5.84 1.68 4.09
N LYS A 109 -6.69 1.34 5.07
CA LYS A 109 -6.33 0.52 6.24
C LYS A 109 -5.60 -0.78 5.88
N TYR A 110 -5.98 -1.43 4.77
CA TYR A 110 -5.36 -2.68 4.34
C TYR A 110 -3.90 -2.49 3.87
N HIS A 111 -3.50 -1.31 3.42
CA HIS A 111 -2.09 -1.05 3.11
C HIS A 111 -1.26 -1.05 4.39
N PHE A 112 -1.78 -0.45 5.48
CA PHE A 112 -1.13 -0.46 6.78
C PHE A 112 -1.04 -1.87 7.37
N ASP A 113 -2.13 -2.63 7.31
CA ASP A 113 -2.16 -4.07 7.66
C ASP A 113 -1.13 -4.89 6.86
N PHE A 114 -1.03 -4.62 5.56
CA PHE A 114 -0.09 -5.30 4.68
C PHE A 114 1.36 -5.00 5.03
N ILE A 115 1.74 -3.73 5.19
CA ILE A 115 3.15 -3.37 5.51
C ILE A 115 3.56 -3.85 6.90
N ASP A 116 2.64 -3.88 7.87
CA ASP A 116 2.88 -4.39 9.22
C ASP A 116 3.07 -5.91 9.22
N SER A 117 2.22 -6.63 8.49
CA SER A 117 2.38 -8.07 8.28
C SER A 117 3.67 -8.40 7.52
N LEU A 118 3.96 -7.66 6.44
CA LEU A 118 5.17 -7.81 5.63
C LEU A 118 6.44 -7.60 6.47
N ALA A 119 6.42 -6.59 7.34
CA ALA A 119 7.51 -6.28 8.23
C ALA A 119 7.82 -7.44 9.18
N GLY A 120 6.79 -8.04 9.79
CA GLY A 120 6.93 -9.19 10.69
C GLY A 120 7.38 -10.48 9.98
N GLU A 121 6.71 -10.85 8.89
CA GLU A 121 6.96 -12.09 8.15
C GLU A 121 8.37 -12.13 7.54
N LEU A 122 8.90 -10.97 7.13
CA LEU A 122 10.24 -10.88 6.52
C LEU A 122 11.32 -10.41 7.51
N GLY A 123 10.96 -10.04 8.74
CA GLY A 123 11.86 -9.33 9.64
C GLY A 123 12.39 -8.02 9.04
N ALA A 124 11.67 -7.44 8.08
CA ALA A 124 12.14 -6.34 7.25
C ALA A 124 11.73 -4.98 7.81
N LYS A 125 12.58 -3.97 7.59
CA LYS A 125 12.23 -2.56 7.76
C LYS A 125 11.42 -2.11 6.56
N VAL A 126 10.17 -1.72 6.75
CA VAL A 126 9.29 -1.29 5.66
C VAL A 126 9.14 0.23 5.69
N ILE A 127 9.38 0.85 4.53
CA ILE A 127 9.32 2.30 4.30
C ILE A 127 8.17 2.56 3.34
N MET A 128 7.13 3.24 3.79
CA MET A 128 5.98 3.60 2.95
C MET A 128 5.80 5.12 2.92
N PRO A 129 6.22 5.80 1.85
CA PRO A 129 5.91 7.22 1.66
C PRO A 129 4.45 7.43 1.28
N ILE A 130 3.82 8.40 1.91
CA ILE A 130 2.54 8.98 1.47
C ILE A 130 2.87 10.04 0.42
N TYR A 131 3.10 9.58 -0.81
CA TYR A 131 3.57 10.44 -1.90
C TYR A 131 2.56 11.55 -2.27
N PRO A 132 2.99 12.68 -2.88
CA PRO A 132 2.10 13.74 -3.32
C PRO A 132 1.06 13.24 -4.33
N LYS A 133 -0.18 13.74 -4.25
CA LYS A 133 -1.31 13.21 -5.02
C LYS A 133 -1.77 14.18 -6.10
N VAL A 134 -2.25 13.66 -7.23
CA VAL A 134 -3.03 14.47 -8.17
C VAL A 134 -4.35 14.88 -7.48
N PRO A 135 -4.88 16.09 -7.75
CA PRO A 135 -4.42 17.08 -8.74
C PRO A 135 -3.41 18.10 -8.19
N HIS A 136 -2.96 17.98 -6.94
CA HIS A 136 -2.13 19.00 -6.27
C HIS A 136 -0.65 18.91 -6.64
N ALA A 137 -0.21 17.72 -7.03
CA ALA A 137 1.13 17.45 -7.52
C ALA A 137 1.07 16.57 -8.77
N THR A 138 2.22 16.42 -9.42
CA THR A 138 2.37 15.59 -10.61
C THR A 138 3.29 14.40 -10.33
N TYR A 139 3.52 13.59 -11.36
CA TYR A 139 4.52 12.52 -11.28
C TYR A 139 5.91 13.07 -10.94
N LYS A 140 6.26 14.32 -11.27
CA LYS A 140 7.60 14.86 -11.03
C LYS A 140 7.94 14.90 -9.55
N GLU A 141 7.04 15.42 -8.73
CA GLU A 141 7.21 15.49 -7.28
C GLU A 141 7.24 14.09 -6.67
N THR A 142 6.37 13.19 -7.13
CA THR A 142 6.32 11.80 -6.69
C THR A 142 7.62 11.06 -7.00
N PHE A 143 8.11 11.13 -8.23
CA PHE A 143 9.36 10.47 -8.64
C PHE A 143 10.57 11.09 -7.93
N THR A 144 10.60 12.41 -7.74
CA THR A 144 11.68 13.08 -6.98
C THR A 144 11.74 12.57 -5.54
N LEU A 145 10.59 12.40 -4.88
CA LEU A 145 10.50 11.81 -3.55
C LEU A 145 11.01 10.36 -3.54
N LEU A 146 10.53 9.53 -4.46
CA LEU A 146 10.90 8.12 -4.54
C LEU A 146 12.39 7.93 -4.83
N GLU A 147 12.96 8.69 -5.76
CA GLU A 147 14.39 8.66 -6.06
C GLU A 147 15.23 9.11 -4.86
N THR A 148 14.77 10.13 -4.13
CA THR A 148 15.42 10.62 -2.92
C THR A 148 15.44 9.53 -1.84
N LEU A 149 14.29 8.90 -1.56
CA LEU A 149 14.18 7.81 -0.60
C LEU A 149 15.03 6.62 -1.01
N TYR A 150 14.92 6.17 -2.26
CA TYR A 150 15.72 5.07 -2.78
C TYR A 150 17.22 5.32 -2.61
N THR A 151 17.70 6.51 -3.00
CA THR A 151 19.12 6.88 -2.88
C THR A 151 19.57 6.96 -1.42
N GLN A 152 18.71 7.45 -0.52
CA GLN A 152 19.01 7.47 0.91
C GLN A 152 19.07 6.07 1.50
N LEU A 153 18.12 5.20 1.17
CA LEU A 153 18.07 3.81 1.66
C LEU A 153 19.26 2.99 1.16
N LEU A 154 19.63 3.14 -0.11
CA LEU A 154 20.83 2.51 -0.68
C LEU A 154 22.11 2.86 0.08
N LYS A 155 22.22 4.07 0.63
CA LYS A 155 23.38 4.49 1.42
C LYS A 155 23.36 3.95 2.85
N GLN A 156 22.20 3.50 3.34
CA GLN A 156 22.03 3.02 4.72
C GLN A 156 22.28 1.51 4.84
N VAL A 157 21.88 0.73 3.84
CA VAL A 157 22.12 -0.72 3.79
C VAL A 157 23.61 -1.04 3.56
N GLU A 158 24.07 -2.20 4.02
CA GLU A 158 25.45 -2.66 3.76
C GLU A 158 25.62 -3.26 2.36
N ASN A 159 24.56 -3.88 1.84
CA ASN A 159 24.51 -4.50 0.54
C ASN A 159 23.22 -4.08 -0.20
N PRO A 160 23.30 -3.63 -1.47
CA PRO A 160 22.12 -3.23 -2.24
C PRO A 160 21.09 -4.35 -2.40
N HIS A 161 21.49 -5.62 -2.31
CA HIS A 161 20.56 -6.76 -2.36
C HIS A 161 19.60 -6.85 -1.16
N GLN A 162 19.85 -6.09 -0.08
CA GLN A 162 18.93 -5.97 1.05
C GLN A 162 17.72 -5.08 0.73
N LEU A 163 17.83 -4.18 -0.25
CA LEU A 163 16.77 -3.23 -0.59
C LEU A 163 15.87 -3.80 -1.68
N THR A 164 14.59 -3.96 -1.36
CA THR A 164 13.53 -4.32 -2.30
C THR A 164 12.61 -3.13 -2.52
N ILE A 165 12.28 -2.84 -3.78
CA ILE A 165 11.17 -1.94 -4.12
C ILE A 165 9.95 -2.82 -4.40
N MET A 166 8.82 -2.49 -3.77
CA MET A 166 7.56 -3.22 -3.89
C MET A 166 6.41 -2.24 -4.00
N GLY A 167 5.33 -2.62 -4.69
CA GLY A 167 4.13 -1.81 -4.77
C GLY A 167 2.91 -2.64 -5.13
N ASP A 168 1.73 -2.05 -4.90
CA ASP A 168 0.46 -2.64 -5.30
C ASP A 168 -0.36 -1.73 -6.21
N SER A 169 -1.06 -2.35 -7.16
CA SER A 169 -1.95 -1.70 -8.11
C SER A 169 -1.26 -0.61 -8.94
N ALA A 170 -1.25 0.63 -8.46
CA ALA A 170 -0.69 1.77 -9.18
C ALA A 170 0.76 2.06 -8.77
N GLY A 171 1.14 1.72 -7.52
CA GLY A 171 2.50 1.83 -7.02
C GLY A 171 3.37 0.67 -7.47
#